data_AF-A0A524BGR0-F1
#
_entry.id   AF-A0A524BGR0-F1
#
_cell.length_a   1.000
_cell.length_b   1.000
_cell.length_c   1.000
_cell.angle_alpha   90.00
_cell.angle_beta   90.00
_cell.angle_gamma   90.00
#
_symmetry.space_group_name_H-M   'P 1'
#
loop_
_entity.id
_entity.type
_entity.pdbx_description
1 polymer ?
#
loop_
_entity_poly.entity_id
_entity_poly.type
_entity_poly.pdbx_seq_one_letter_code
_entity_poly.pdbx_strand_id
1 'polypeptide(L)'
;MLTLAVAAPSASARPVQLQPRTECPTIPWKPLEVAHEVIDIGPIQEDPKNAVNTYKSGGDNEISDDAWTDYVPPDPWVKNSTRNLQFQESQFISSPGAEICETVYETTSDGYTWGSMSSAINAMWPYDNRKEYPAPSNLGPYFAGNFTLTPLGTDVKLTANYKAQNMKFWVTETGEPDGEKILRFYVIDQFGNKYIAHATSADSPEALEEAFDAVTLPEGWKKEKKFLKEDFTIRPAEGSDGSFYYLVLRDAADIGYHQITWSQKGQLAQRVPDFPIWGGQKADVLYGYSGKAKSERNIIHGGAGNDRLIPGSLSYDLWGDAGKDVVELPKAAKDLKVIDSSGDGTMVEVSVKIGKKTSTYTLNYVETLKVGKKTYKTTDL
;
A
#
# COMPACT_ATOMS: atom_id res chain seq x y z
N MET A 1 -22.36 34.89 39.93
CA MET A 1 -20.97 34.45 39.64
C MET A 1 -20.74 33.16 40.40
N LEU A 2 -20.87 32.03 39.71
CA LEU A 2 -20.64 30.69 40.27
C LEU A 2 -19.46 30.10 39.50
N THR A 3 -18.32 29.96 40.18
CA THR A 3 -17.10 29.37 39.65
C THR A 3 -17.23 27.85 39.70
N LEU A 4 -17.36 27.19 38.53
CA LEU A 4 -17.15 25.75 38.44
C LEU A 4 -15.65 25.49 38.21
N ALA A 5 -14.99 24.98 39.23
CA ALA A 5 -13.67 24.37 39.09
C ALA A 5 -13.83 23.05 38.31
N VAL A 6 -13.30 23.00 37.10
CA VAL A 6 -13.13 21.75 36.37
C VAL A 6 -11.86 21.09 36.90
N ALA A 7 -12.02 19.92 37.50
CA ALA A 7 -10.92 19.09 37.95
C ALA A 7 -10.01 18.74 36.77
N ALA A 8 -8.70 18.86 36.96
CA ALA A 8 -7.70 18.37 36.02
C ALA A 8 -7.89 16.85 35.83
N PRO A 9 -7.86 16.33 34.59
CA PRO A 9 -7.89 14.90 34.38
C PRO A 9 -6.64 14.27 35.01
N SER A 10 -6.86 13.19 35.74
CA SER A 10 -5.81 12.41 36.40
C SER A 10 -4.82 11.88 35.36
N ALA A 11 -3.54 12.13 35.59
CA ALA A 11 -2.47 11.42 34.93
C ALA A 11 -2.64 9.90 35.12
N SER A 12 -2.24 9.13 34.09
CA SER A 12 -2.19 7.67 34.02
C SER A 12 -3.36 6.95 33.34
N ALA A 13 -3.68 7.33 32.10
CA ALA A 13 -3.91 6.31 31.09
C ALA A 13 -2.57 6.08 30.38
N ARG A 14 -1.95 4.91 30.55
CA ARG A 14 -0.88 4.50 29.62
C ARG A 14 -1.51 4.41 28.23
N PRO A 15 -0.85 4.87 27.15
CA PRO A 15 -1.35 4.66 25.81
C PRO A 15 -1.62 3.17 25.64
N VAL A 16 -2.88 2.83 25.33
CA VAL A 16 -3.28 1.46 25.05
C VAL A 16 -2.52 1.07 23.80
N GLN A 17 -1.68 0.04 23.91
CA GLN A 17 -0.99 -0.50 22.75
C GLN A 17 -2.06 -0.96 21.75
N LEU A 18 -2.07 -0.36 20.55
CA LEU A 18 -3.00 -0.72 19.50
C LEU A 18 -2.82 -2.23 19.21
N GLN A 19 -3.89 -2.98 19.40
CA GLN A 19 -3.99 -4.37 18.98
C GLN A 19 -4.50 -4.38 17.53
N PRO A 20 -4.08 -5.34 16.68
CA PRO A 20 -4.70 -5.55 15.38
C PRO A 20 -6.21 -5.66 15.53
N ARG A 21 -6.98 -5.02 14.66
CA ARG A 21 -8.44 -5.01 14.77
C ARG A 21 -8.98 -6.37 14.31
N THR A 22 -9.21 -7.30 15.24
CA THR A 22 -9.66 -8.67 14.92
C THR A 22 -11.12 -8.94 15.30
N GLU A 23 -12.00 -7.95 15.39
CA GLU A 23 -13.36 -8.14 15.93
C GLU A 23 -14.41 -8.66 14.92
N CYS A 24 -13.99 -9.37 13.87
CA CYS A 24 -14.94 -10.16 13.07
C CYS A 24 -14.86 -11.64 13.46
N PRO A 25 -16.01 -12.35 13.60
CA PRO A 25 -15.99 -13.81 13.65
C PRO A 25 -15.22 -14.36 12.45
N THR A 26 -14.54 -15.50 12.64
CA THR A 26 -13.62 -16.12 11.67
C THR A 26 -14.10 -15.96 10.22
N ILE A 27 -13.53 -15.01 9.48
CA ILE A 27 -13.86 -14.80 8.07
C ILE A 27 -13.45 -16.09 7.34
N PRO A 28 -14.35 -16.80 6.64
CA PRO A 28 -13.97 -18.05 5.98
C PRO A 28 -13.02 -17.76 4.82
N TRP A 29 -12.02 -18.64 4.63
CA TRP A 29 -11.27 -18.68 3.38
C TRP A 29 -12.22 -19.09 2.26
N LYS A 30 -12.19 -18.35 1.16
CA LYS A 30 -12.93 -18.66 -0.05
C LYS A 30 -11.96 -18.95 -1.19
N PRO A 31 -12.14 -20.05 -1.95
CA PRO A 31 -11.48 -20.22 -3.22
C PRO A 31 -11.68 -19.00 -4.11
N LEU A 32 -10.70 -18.71 -4.97
CA LEU A 32 -10.84 -17.65 -5.94
C LEU A 32 -11.90 -17.99 -6.97
N GLU A 33 -12.75 -17.02 -7.24
CA GLU A 33 -13.74 -17.03 -8.30
C GLU A 33 -13.40 -15.90 -9.28
N VAL A 34 -13.69 -16.10 -10.56
CA VAL A 34 -13.62 -15.03 -11.55
C VAL A 34 -14.70 -14.02 -11.20
N ALA A 35 -14.33 -12.75 -11.07
CA ALA A 35 -15.26 -11.65 -10.88
C ALA A 35 -15.06 -10.62 -11.97
N HIS A 36 -16.15 -10.00 -12.42
CA HIS A 36 -16.09 -8.87 -13.32
C HIS A 36 -15.72 -7.64 -12.51
N GLU A 37 -14.70 -6.92 -12.95
CA GLU A 37 -14.18 -5.78 -12.19
C GLU A 37 -14.23 -4.50 -13.02
N VAL A 38 -14.63 -3.41 -12.38
CA VAL A 38 -14.62 -2.06 -12.96
C VAL A 38 -13.78 -1.13 -12.07
N ILE A 39 -13.26 -0.07 -12.67
CA ILE A 39 -12.49 0.96 -11.98
C ILE A 39 -13.16 2.31 -12.21
N ASP A 40 -13.36 3.08 -11.16
CA ASP A 40 -13.71 4.50 -11.25
C ASP A 40 -12.43 5.32 -11.46
N ILE A 41 -12.31 5.92 -12.65
CA ILE A 41 -11.17 6.77 -13.02
C ILE A 41 -11.46 8.27 -12.88
N GLY A 42 -12.64 8.66 -12.40
CA GLY A 42 -13.00 10.07 -12.20
C GLY A 42 -11.96 10.85 -11.37
N PRO A 43 -11.53 10.34 -10.21
CA PRO A 43 -10.58 11.05 -9.34
C PRO A 43 -9.24 11.41 -10.01
N ILE A 44 -8.72 10.54 -10.89
CA ILE A 44 -7.43 10.78 -11.56
C ILE A 44 -7.52 11.73 -12.76
N GLN A 45 -8.73 12.06 -13.20
CA GLN A 45 -8.94 13.14 -14.18
C GLN A 45 -8.77 14.51 -13.53
N GLU A 46 -9.02 14.64 -12.22
CA GLU A 46 -8.81 15.87 -11.45
C GLU A 46 -7.35 16.04 -11.01
N ASP A 47 -6.76 14.99 -10.42
CA ASP A 47 -5.34 14.93 -10.07
C ASP A 47 -4.84 13.48 -10.24
N PRO A 48 -3.81 13.22 -11.07
CA PRO A 48 -3.27 11.87 -11.29
C PRO A 48 -2.72 11.19 -10.01
N LYS A 49 -2.51 11.93 -8.92
CA LYS A 49 -2.10 11.38 -7.62
C LYS A 49 -3.26 10.83 -6.81
N ASN A 50 -4.51 11.14 -7.18
CA ASN A 50 -5.68 10.62 -6.49
C ASN A 50 -5.77 9.10 -6.64
N ALA A 51 -6.42 8.47 -5.66
CA ALA A 51 -6.64 7.04 -5.69
C ALA A 51 -7.78 6.69 -6.65
N VAL A 52 -7.65 5.57 -7.37
CA VAL A 52 -8.73 4.98 -8.16
C VAL A 52 -9.37 3.84 -7.39
N ASN A 53 -10.69 3.77 -7.38
CA ASN A 53 -11.41 2.70 -6.69
C ASN A 53 -11.68 1.55 -7.66
N THR A 54 -11.35 0.34 -7.24
CA THR A 54 -11.66 -0.90 -7.96
C THR A 54 -12.83 -1.58 -7.28
N TYR A 55 -13.79 -2.02 -8.09
CA TYR A 55 -15.00 -2.68 -7.63
C TYR A 55 -15.16 -4.01 -8.36
N LYS A 56 -15.75 -4.98 -7.68
CA LYS A 56 -16.14 -6.26 -8.26
C LYS A 56 -17.65 -6.32 -8.41
N SER A 57 -18.13 -7.08 -9.39
CA SER A 57 -19.54 -7.41 -9.54
C SER A 57 -20.09 -8.06 -8.25
N GLY A 58 -21.32 -7.72 -7.89
CA GLY A 58 -22.01 -8.29 -6.72
C GLY A 58 -23.16 -7.41 -6.26
N GLY A 59 -23.80 -7.75 -5.14
CA GLY A 59 -24.97 -7.00 -4.62
C GLY A 59 -26.28 -7.42 -5.29
N ASP A 60 -27.27 -6.52 -5.29
CA ASP A 60 -28.65 -6.85 -5.67
C ASP A 60 -28.87 -7.00 -7.19
N ASN A 61 -28.00 -6.43 -8.02
CA ASN A 61 -28.08 -6.51 -9.48
C ASN A 61 -26.68 -6.69 -10.10
N GLU A 62 -26.11 -7.86 -9.86
CA GLU A 62 -24.82 -8.26 -10.41
C GLU A 62 -24.89 -8.45 -11.94
N ILE A 63 -23.87 -8.00 -12.67
CA ILE A 63 -23.76 -8.24 -14.11
C ILE A 63 -23.47 -9.71 -14.41
N SER A 64 -24.14 -10.30 -15.39
CA SER A 64 -23.89 -11.68 -15.84
C SER A 64 -22.68 -11.77 -16.79
N ASP A 65 -22.10 -12.97 -16.93
CA ASP A 65 -21.02 -13.25 -17.90
C ASP A 65 -21.42 -12.89 -19.34
N ASP A 66 -22.65 -13.24 -19.73
CA ASP A 66 -23.17 -12.92 -21.06
C ASP A 66 -23.25 -11.41 -21.29
N ALA A 67 -23.73 -10.66 -20.30
CA ALA A 67 -23.82 -9.20 -20.39
C ALA A 67 -22.43 -8.53 -20.33
N TRP A 68 -21.50 -9.09 -19.56
CA TRP A 68 -20.16 -8.54 -19.38
C TRP A 68 -19.39 -8.45 -20.70
N THR A 69 -19.54 -9.41 -21.59
CA THR A 69 -18.77 -9.48 -22.85
C THR A 69 -18.85 -8.16 -23.64
N ASP A 70 -20.07 -7.67 -23.87
CA ASP A 70 -20.33 -6.44 -24.62
C ASP A 70 -20.51 -5.20 -23.73
N TYR A 71 -20.34 -5.36 -22.42
CA TYR A 71 -20.55 -4.28 -21.46
C TYR A 71 -19.61 -3.11 -21.70
N VAL A 72 -20.16 -1.89 -21.67
CA VAL A 72 -19.41 -0.63 -21.63
C VAL A 72 -19.89 0.11 -20.40
N PRO A 73 -19.07 0.19 -19.32
CA PRO A 73 -19.47 0.91 -18.12
C PRO A 73 -19.75 2.39 -18.43
N PRO A 74 -20.70 3.03 -17.72
CA PRO A 74 -20.94 4.45 -17.86
C PRO A 74 -19.75 5.26 -17.36
N ASP A 75 -19.48 6.41 -17.96
CA ASP A 75 -18.46 7.36 -17.49
C ASP A 75 -18.70 7.73 -16.00
N PRO A 76 -17.66 7.81 -15.15
CA PRO A 76 -16.23 7.68 -15.43
C PRO A 76 -15.67 6.26 -15.21
N TRP A 77 -16.48 5.21 -15.32
CA TRP A 77 -16.06 3.84 -15.03
C TRP A 77 -15.46 3.17 -16.26
N VAL A 78 -14.47 2.31 -16.05
CA VAL A 78 -13.87 1.49 -17.11
C VAL A 78 -13.75 0.04 -16.67
N LYS A 79 -13.75 -0.90 -17.62
CA LYS A 79 -13.46 -2.31 -17.32
C LYS A 79 -12.04 -2.42 -16.76
N ASN A 80 -11.90 -3.12 -15.64
CA ASN A 80 -10.60 -3.58 -15.21
C ASN A 80 -10.16 -4.75 -16.10
N SER A 81 -8.87 -4.82 -16.36
CA SER A 81 -8.33 -5.90 -17.17
C SER A 81 -8.33 -7.20 -16.38
N THR A 82 -8.95 -8.26 -16.91
CA THR A 82 -8.90 -9.59 -16.31
C THR A 82 -7.45 -10.09 -16.21
N ARG A 83 -7.11 -10.74 -15.09
CA ARG A 83 -5.78 -11.28 -14.82
C ARG A 83 -5.89 -12.63 -14.12
N ASN A 84 -4.98 -13.54 -14.44
CA ASN A 84 -4.89 -14.85 -13.82
C ASN A 84 -4.16 -14.73 -12.48
N LEU A 85 -4.93 -14.91 -11.41
CA LEU A 85 -4.45 -14.79 -10.04
C LEU A 85 -3.54 -15.98 -9.67
N GLN A 86 -2.52 -15.69 -8.86
CA GLN A 86 -1.50 -16.66 -8.49
C GLN A 86 -1.68 -17.20 -7.06
N PHE A 87 -2.55 -16.62 -6.24
CA PHE A 87 -3.00 -17.21 -4.97
C PHE A 87 -4.26 -18.05 -5.20
N GLN A 88 -4.70 -18.83 -4.22
CA GLN A 88 -5.78 -19.82 -4.39
C GLN A 88 -7.00 -19.52 -3.53
N GLU A 89 -6.80 -18.90 -2.37
CA GLU A 89 -7.89 -18.49 -1.50
C GLU A 89 -7.72 -17.06 -1.01
N SER A 90 -8.85 -16.43 -0.66
CA SER A 90 -8.83 -15.13 -0.02
C SER A 90 -9.84 -14.99 1.11
N GLN A 91 -9.57 -14.06 2.01
CA GLN A 91 -10.53 -13.53 2.99
C GLN A 91 -10.64 -12.03 2.75
N PHE A 92 -11.79 -11.58 2.26
CA PHE A 92 -12.09 -10.16 2.18
C PHE A 92 -12.50 -9.66 3.57
N ILE A 93 -11.79 -8.66 4.07
CA ILE A 93 -11.94 -8.12 5.43
C ILE A 93 -12.96 -6.99 5.40
N SER A 94 -12.79 -5.99 4.54
CA SER A 94 -13.73 -4.87 4.37
C SER A 94 -13.45 -4.06 3.12
N SER A 95 -14.42 -3.27 2.68
CA SER A 95 -14.20 -2.21 1.69
C SER A 95 -13.30 -1.11 2.24
N PRO A 96 -12.51 -0.42 1.39
CA PRO A 96 -11.70 0.72 1.82
C PRO A 96 -12.50 1.76 2.59
N GLY A 97 -12.05 2.08 3.81
CA GLY A 97 -12.69 3.07 4.69
C GLY A 97 -13.97 2.59 5.38
N ALA A 98 -14.45 1.37 5.12
CA ALA A 98 -15.59 0.79 5.80
C ALA A 98 -15.19 0.09 7.10
N GLU A 99 -16.16 -0.15 7.98
CA GLU A 99 -15.94 -0.97 9.16
C GLU A 99 -15.56 -2.41 8.77
N ILE A 100 -14.88 -3.10 9.67
CA ILE A 100 -14.48 -4.49 9.43
C ILE A 100 -15.72 -5.35 9.18
N CYS A 101 -15.62 -6.23 8.18
CA CYS A 101 -16.68 -7.11 7.71
C CYS A 101 -17.85 -6.42 6.99
N GLU A 102 -17.68 -5.16 6.60
CA GLU A 102 -18.59 -4.47 5.70
C GLU A 102 -18.07 -4.45 4.25
N THR A 103 -18.97 -4.75 3.32
CA THR A 103 -18.78 -4.47 1.89
C THR A 103 -19.67 -3.29 1.52
N VAL A 104 -19.06 -2.23 1.02
CA VAL A 104 -19.77 -1.08 0.46
C VAL A 104 -20.08 -1.36 -1.01
N TYR A 105 -21.32 -1.13 -1.41
CA TYR A 105 -21.77 -1.31 -2.79
C TYR A 105 -22.15 0.02 -3.42
N GLU A 106 -21.81 0.18 -4.69
CA GLU A 106 -22.19 1.31 -5.54
C GLU A 106 -23.04 0.81 -6.71
N THR A 107 -24.03 1.61 -7.12
CA THR A 107 -24.86 1.31 -8.28
C THR A 107 -24.53 2.28 -9.40
N THR A 108 -24.09 1.76 -10.55
CA THR A 108 -23.84 2.57 -11.74
C THR A 108 -25.15 3.03 -12.38
N SER A 109 -25.12 4.07 -13.22
CA SER A 109 -26.32 4.72 -13.79
C SER A 109 -27.14 3.81 -14.72
N ASP A 110 -26.54 2.73 -15.20
CA ASP A 110 -27.17 1.63 -15.95
C ASP A 110 -27.80 0.55 -15.06
N GLY A 111 -27.68 0.66 -13.74
CA GLY A 111 -28.35 -0.14 -12.74
C GLY A 111 -27.55 -1.31 -12.17
N TYR A 112 -26.35 -1.61 -12.67
CA TYR A 112 -25.51 -2.68 -12.11
C TYR A 112 -24.92 -2.30 -10.76
N THR A 113 -24.79 -3.27 -9.87
CA THR A 113 -24.22 -3.09 -8.53
C THR A 113 -22.79 -3.64 -8.43
N TRP A 114 -21.95 -2.92 -7.69
CA TRP A 114 -20.52 -3.18 -7.62
C TRP A 114 -19.99 -3.03 -6.18
N GLY A 115 -19.41 -4.09 -5.64
CA GLY A 115 -18.79 -4.08 -4.31
C GLY A 115 -17.40 -3.48 -4.34
N SER A 116 -17.13 -2.45 -3.51
CA SER A 116 -15.84 -1.77 -3.41
C SER A 116 -14.77 -2.69 -2.82
N MET A 117 -13.69 -2.93 -3.56
CA MET A 117 -12.67 -3.91 -3.20
C MET A 117 -11.35 -3.30 -2.77
N SER A 118 -10.94 -2.21 -3.42
CA SER A 118 -9.68 -1.55 -3.13
C SER A 118 -9.63 -0.13 -3.66
N SER A 119 -8.77 0.69 -3.08
CA SER A 119 -8.42 2.03 -3.59
C SER A 119 -6.93 2.06 -3.90
N ALA A 120 -6.52 2.58 -5.06
CA ALA A 120 -5.16 2.42 -5.56
C ALA A 120 -4.55 3.73 -6.04
N ILE A 121 -3.37 4.08 -5.52
CA ILE A 121 -2.54 5.17 -6.08
C ILE A 121 -1.44 4.54 -6.93
N ASN A 122 -1.35 4.95 -8.19
CA ASN A 122 -0.42 4.37 -9.15
C ASN A 122 0.67 5.37 -9.56
N ALA A 123 1.91 4.89 -9.65
CA ALA A 123 3.01 5.67 -10.21
C ALA A 123 4.01 4.76 -10.94
N MET A 124 4.68 5.28 -11.96
CA MET A 124 5.74 4.57 -12.67
C MET A 124 7.11 4.82 -12.04
N TRP A 125 7.94 3.77 -11.95
CA TRP A 125 9.32 3.87 -11.52
C TRP A 125 10.26 2.90 -12.26
N PRO A 126 11.49 3.31 -12.64
CA PRO A 126 11.89 4.69 -12.77
C PRO A 126 11.03 5.38 -13.84
N TYR A 127 10.77 6.67 -13.68
CA TYR A 127 10.08 7.44 -14.71
C TYR A 127 11.07 8.32 -15.46
N ASP A 128 11.06 8.20 -16.79
CA ASP A 128 11.84 9.04 -17.68
C ASP A 128 10.96 9.52 -18.82
N ASN A 129 10.70 10.82 -18.89
CA ASN A 129 9.85 11.43 -19.92
C ASN A 129 10.48 11.42 -21.32
N ARG A 130 11.75 11.00 -21.45
CA ARG A 130 12.41 10.78 -22.75
C ARG A 130 12.08 9.42 -23.35
N LYS A 131 11.50 8.50 -22.57
CA LYS A 131 10.94 7.25 -23.09
C LYS A 131 9.67 7.55 -23.90
N GLU A 132 9.33 6.66 -24.81
CA GLU A 132 8.21 6.79 -25.76
C GLU A 132 6.83 6.59 -25.09
N TYR A 133 6.61 7.16 -23.91
CA TYR A 133 5.28 7.18 -23.30
C TYR A 133 4.33 8.01 -24.18
N PRO A 134 3.18 7.46 -24.62
CA PRO A 134 2.18 8.27 -25.31
C PRO A 134 1.56 9.28 -24.34
N ALA A 135 1.01 10.37 -24.84
CA ALA A 135 0.19 11.24 -24.01
C ALA A 135 -1.10 10.49 -23.59
N PRO A 136 -1.57 10.64 -22.34
CA PRO A 136 -1.07 11.53 -21.29
C PRO A 136 0.04 10.94 -20.39
N SER A 137 0.45 9.68 -20.58
CA SER A 137 1.48 9.02 -19.75
C SER A 137 2.82 9.77 -19.70
N ASN A 138 3.17 10.53 -20.74
CA ASN A 138 4.38 11.35 -20.78
C ASN A 138 4.37 12.60 -19.86
N LEU A 139 3.25 12.91 -19.20
CA LEU A 139 3.13 14.10 -18.35
C LEU A 139 3.76 13.91 -16.97
N GLY A 140 4.03 12.68 -16.52
CA GLY A 140 4.66 12.43 -15.23
C GLY A 140 4.51 10.99 -14.74
N PRO A 141 5.18 10.62 -13.64
CA PRO A 141 5.15 9.25 -13.10
C PRO A 141 3.74 8.78 -12.73
N TYR A 142 2.90 9.66 -12.18
CA TYR A 142 1.52 9.34 -11.81
C TYR A 142 0.62 9.17 -13.05
N PHE A 143 0.80 10.02 -14.07
CA PHE A 143 0.11 9.82 -15.35
C PHE A 143 0.52 8.50 -15.99
N ALA A 144 1.82 8.21 -16.07
CA ALA A 144 2.29 6.92 -16.58
C ALA A 144 1.75 5.73 -15.79
N GLY A 145 1.69 5.84 -14.46
CA GLY A 145 1.14 4.81 -13.59
C GLY A 145 -0.34 4.54 -13.81
N ASN A 146 -1.14 5.55 -14.19
CA ASN A 146 -2.57 5.36 -14.42
C ASN A 146 -2.93 5.00 -15.86
N PHE A 147 -2.22 5.54 -16.86
CA PHE A 147 -2.61 5.45 -18.27
C PHE A 147 -1.76 4.51 -19.12
N THR A 148 -0.69 3.93 -18.55
CA THR A 148 0.09 2.89 -19.23
C THR A 148 -0.37 1.50 -18.78
N LEU A 149 -0.96 0.73 -19.71
CA LEU A 149 -1.46 -0.61 -19.41
C LEU A 149 -0.33 -1.56 -18.99
N THR A 150 0.75 -1.59 -19.76
CA THR A 150 1.95 -2.42 -19.54
C THR A 150 3.19 -1.54 -19.45
N PRO A 151 3.94 -1.58 -18.33
CA PRO A 151 5.20 -0.85 -18.17
C PRO A 151 6.18 -1.06 -19.33
N LEU A 152 6.99 -0.04 -19.65
CA LEU A 152 7.94 -0.09 -20.76
C LEU A 152 9.34 -0.55 -20.31
N GLY A 153 9.86 -1.57 -20.98
CA GLY A 153 11.24 -2.02 -20.82
C GLY A 153 11.53 -2.53 -19.40
N THR A 154 12.28 -1.74 -18.62
CA THR A 154 12.65 -2.06 -17.23
C THR A 154 11.86 -1.26 -16.21
N ASP A 155 10.85 -0.48 -16.63
CA ASP A 155 10.01 0.24 -15.70
C ASP A 155 9.04 -0.70 -14.99
N VAL A 156 8.68 -0.33 -13.78
CA VAL A 156 7.66 -1.00 -12.97
C VAL A 156 6.60 0.00 -12.54
N LYS A 157 5.35 -0.43 -12.59
CA LYS A 157 4.25 0.30 -11.96
C LYS A 157 4.25 -0.01 -10.48
N LEU A 158 4.37 1.02 -9.64
CA LEU A 158 4.11 0.95 -8.21
C LEU A 158 2.63 1.23 -7.98
N THR A 159 1.98 0.41 -7.16
CA THR A 159 0.61 0.62 -6.70
C THR A 159 0.57 0.55 -5.19
N ALA A 160 0.24 1.68 -4.57
CA ALA A 160 -0.16 1.78 -3.18
C ALA A 160 -1.62 1.32 -3.12
N ASN A 161 -1.84 0.06 -2.77
CA ASN A 161 -3.15 -0.58 -2.85
C ASN A 161 -3.78 -0.68 -1.47
N TYR A 162 -4.76 0.18 -1.21
CA TYR A 162 -5.57 0.14 -0.02
C TYR A 162 -6.60 -0.98 -0.13
N LYS A 163 -6.28 -2.14 0.42
CA LYS A 163 -7.06 -3.37 0.25
C LYS A 163 -7.02 -4.22 1.51
N ALA A 164 -8.19 -4.43 2.09
CA ALA A 164 -8.37 -5.26 3.27
C ALA A 164 -8.68 -6.70 2.82
N GLN A 165 -7.65 -7.45 2.39
CA GLN A 165 -7.82 -8.83 1.94
C GLN A 165 -6.61 -9.67 2.35
N ASN A 166 -6.83 -10.79 3.04
CA ASN A 166 -5.81 -11.83 3.19
C ASN A 166 -5.79 -12.72 1.95
N MET A 167 -4.61 -13.14 1.50
CA MET A 167 -4.45 -14.00 0.32
C MET A 167 -3.56 -15.19 0.67
N LYS A 168 -4.00 -16.40 0.33
CA LYS A 168 -3.31 -17.66 0.61
C LYS A 168 -2.78 -18.29 -0.67
N PHE A 169 -1.49 -18.59 -0.66
CA PHE A 169 -0.77 -19.32 -1.68
C PHE A 169 -0.58 -20.76 -1.21
N TRP A 170 -1.18 -21.70 -1.93
CA TRP A 170 -1.05 -23.12 -1.62
C TRP A 170 0.31 -23.68 -2.00
N VAL A 171 0.72 -24.77 -1.34
CA VAL A 171 1.87 -25.58 -1.77
C VAL A 171 1.60 -26.28 -3.09
N THR A 172 0.39 -26.82 -3.24
CA THR A 172 -0.02 -27.69 -4.34
C THR A 172 -1.28 -27.18 -5.04
N GLU A 173 -1.51 -27.61 -6.27
CA GLU A 173 -2.65 -27.16 -7.09
C GLU A 173 -4.02 -27.52 -6.49
N THR A 174 -4.09 -28.62 -5.74
CA THR A 174 -5.32 -29.12 -5.12
C THR A 174 -5.46 -28.73 -3.65
N GLY A 175 -4.43 -28.10 -3.05
CA GLY A 175 -4.35 -27.88 -1.60
C GLY A 175 -4.03 -29.16 -0.81
N GLU A 176 -3.96 -30.32 -1.46
CA GLU A 176 -3.64 -31.60 -0.82
C GLU A 176 -2.13 -31.87 -0.80
N PRO A 177 -1.59 -32.56 0.22
CA PRO A 177 -0.13 -32.77 0.39
C PRO A 177 0.58 -33.44 -0.79
N ASP A 178 -0.16 -34.28 -1.52
CA ASP A 178 0.27 -35.13 -2.63
C ASP A 178 -0.06 -34.56 -4.02
N GLY A 179 -0.65 -33.36 -4.08
CA GLY A 179 -0.87 -32.64 -5.33
C GLY A 179 0.43 -32.15 -5.98
N GLU A 180 0.35 -31.79 -7.27
CA GLU A 180 1.47 -31.17 -7.98
C GLU A 180 1.83 -29.83 -7.33
N LYS A 181 3.13 -29.58 -7.15
CA LYS A 181 3.60 -28.37 -6.49
C LYS A 181 3.52 -27.17 -7.42
N ILE A 182 3.07 -26.04 -6.88
CA ILE A 182 2.99 -24.80 -7.64
C ILE A 182 4.34 -24.08 -7.58
N LEU A 183 4.96 -23.84 -8.73
CA LEU A 183 6.17 -23.02 -8.83
C LEU A 183 5.81 -21.55 -8.54
N ARG A 184 6.50 -20.93 -7.57
CA ARG A 184 6.28 -19.52 -7.21
C ARG A 184 7.40 -18.63 -7.74
N PHE A 185 7.02 -17.46 -8.23
CA PHE A 185 7.91 -16.47 -8.83
C PHE A 185 8.09 -15.28 -7.90
N TYR A 186 9.34 -14.86 -7.72
CA TYR A 186 9.69 -13.76 -6.85
C TYR A 186 10.67 -12.82 -7.53
N VAL A 187 10.53 -11.54 -7.21
CA VAL A 187 11.54 -10.53 -7.53
C VAL A 187 12.09 -9.94 -6.25
N ILE A 188 13.38 -9.58 -6.28
CA ILE A 188 14.07 -8.90 -5.20
C ILE A 188 14.66 -7.62 -5.76
N ASP A 189 14.31 -6.47 -5.18
CA ASP A 189 14.77 -5.17 -5.69
C ASP A 189 16.23 -4.86 -5.31
N GLN A 190 16.75 -3.73 -5.79
CA GLN A 190 18.13 -3.31 -5.50
C GLN A 190 18.42 -3.07 -4.00
N PHE A 191 17.39 -2.87 -3.17
CA PHE A 191 17.54 -2.70 -1.73
C PHE A 191 17.49 -4.04 -1.00
N GLY A 192 16.91 -5.07 -1.59
CA GLY A 192 16.68 -6.39 -1.01
C GLY A 192 15.24 -6.62 -0.55
N ASN A 193 14.28 -5.76 -0.90
CA ASN A 193 12.85 -6.02 -0.68
C ASN A 193 12.42 -7.18 -1.56
N LYS A 194 11.60 -8.09 -1.02
CA LYS A 194 11.14 -9.28 -1.73
C LYS A 194 9.66 -9.18 -2.06
N TYR A 195 9.31 -9.60 -3.26
CA TYR A 195 7.96 -9.59 -3.78
C TYR A 195 7.60 -10.95 -4.35
N ILE A 196 6.33 -11.37 -4.21
CA ILE A 196 5.79 -12.62 -4.77
C ILE A 196 4.77 -12.29 -5.87
N ALA A 197 4.82 -13.02 -6.99
CA ALA A 197 3.86 -12.85 -8.08
C ALA A 197 2.44 -13.15 -7.58
N HIS A 198 1.47 -12.29 -7.91
CA HIS A 198 0.09 -12.37 -7.47
C HIS A 198 -0.91 -12.43 -8.62
N ALA A 199 -0.56 -11.87 -9.79
CA ALA A 199 -1.42 -11.84 -10.96
C ALA A 199 -0.58 -11.75 -12.24
N THR A 200 -1.10 -12.24 -13.36
CA THR A 200 -0.45 -12.18 -14.68
C THR A 200 -1.49 -12.15 -15.79
N SER A 201 -1.10 -11.69 -16.99
CA SER A 201 -1.88 -11.90 -18.22
C SER A 201 -1.56 -13.21 -18.93
N ALA A 202 -0.53 -13.95 -18.50
CA ALA A 202 -0.24 -15.28 -19.02
C ALA A 202 -1.40 -16.24 -18.71
N ASP A 203 -1.80 -17.04 -19.70
CA ASP A 203 -2.96 -17.95 -19.68
C ASP A 203 -2.63 -19.37 -19.17
N SER A 204 -1.36 -19.66 -18.91
CA SER A 204 -0.87 -20.95 -18.45
C SER A 204 0.36 -20.80 -17.55
N PRO A 205 0.65 -21.79 -16.68
CA PRO A 205 1.88 -21.82 -15.88
C PRO A 205 3.16 -21.73 -16.73
N GLU A 206 3.20 -22.40 -17.89
CA GLU A 206 4.33 -22.39 -18.81
C GLU A 206 4.54 -21.00 -19.42
N ALA A 207 3.47 -20.35 -19.88
CA ALA A 207 3.54 -18.99 -20.41
C ALA A 207 3.97 -17.98 -19.34
N LEU A 208 3.54 -18.17 -18.08
CA LEU A 208 4.02 -17.35 -16.96
C LEU A 208 5.52 -17.55 -16.72
N GLU A 209 6.00 -18.79 -16.71
CA GLU A 209 7.42 -19.07 -16.53
C GLU A 209 8.27 -18.47 -17.65
N GLU A 210 7.84 -18.61 -18.91
CA GLU A 210 8.51 -18.00 -20.07
C GLU A 210 8.54 -16.48 -19.97
N ALA A 211 7.39 -15.84 -19.68
CA ALA A 211 7.30 -14.39 -19.53
C ALA A 211 8.20 -13.88 -18.39
N PHE A 212 8.21 -14.60 -17.25
CA PHE A 212 9.07 -14.28 -16.12
C PHE A 212 10.56 -14.44 -16.44
N ASP A 213 10.95 -15.47 -17.20
CA ASP A 213 12.34 -15.68 -17.59
C ASP A 213 12.80 -14.65 -18.63
N ALA A 214 11.91 -14.23 -19.54
CA ALA A 214 12.20 -13.25 -20.59
C ALA A 214 12.22 -11.79 -20.09
N VAL A 215 11.42 -11.44 -19.06
CA VAL A 215 11.33 -10.04 -18.60
C VAL A 215 12.68 -9.54 -18.08
N THR A 216 13.04 -8.33 -18.53
CA THR A 216 14.22 -7.62 -18.04
C THR A 216 13.80 -6.71 -16.89
N LEU A 217 14.38 -6.93 -15.72
CA LEU A 217 14.11 -6.14 -14.52
C LEU A 217 15.03 -4.90 -14.43
N PRO A 218 14.69 -3.89 -13.60
CA PRO A 218 15.61 -2.80 -13.31
C PRO A 218 16.98 -3.27 -12.80
N GLU A 219 17.98 -2.41 -12.95
CA GLU A 219 19.35 -2.71 -12.51
C GLU A 219 19.41 -3.07 -11.02
N GLY A 220 20.17 -4.12 -10.68
CA GLY A 220 20.36 -4.60 -9.32
C GLY A 220 19.28 -5.54 -8.80
N TRP A 221 18.22 -5.79 -9.58
CA TRP A 221 17.16 -6.72 -9.22
C TRP A 221 17.54 -8.17 -9.49
N LYS A 222 16.86 -9.09 -8.80
CA LYS A 222 17.04 -10.53 -8.95
C LYS A 222 15.71 -11.23 -9.11
N LYS A 223 15.71 -12.31 -9.89
CA LYS A 223 14.62 -13.25 -10.03
C LYS A 223 14.87 -14.49 -9.18
N GLU A 224 13.84 -15.02 -8.52
CA GLU A 224 13.86 -16.34 -7.89
C GLU A 224 12.61 -17.13 -8.26
N LYS A 225 12.78 -18.43 -8.53
CA LYS A 225 11.69 -19.41 -8.69
C LYS A 225 11.82 -20.48 -7.61
N LYS A 226 10.78 -20.71 -6.82
CA LYS A 226 10.81 -21.67 -5.70
C LYS A 226 9.44 -22.31 -5.46
N PHE A 227 9.45 -23.57 -5.06
CA PHE A 227 8.27 -24.20 -4.47
C PHE A 227 8.13 -23.81 -3.00
N LEU A 228 6.89 -23.66 -2.54
CA LEU A 228 6.61 -23.48 -1.12
C LEU A 228 6.85 -24.79 -0.35
N LYS A 229 7.20 -24.65 0.93
CA LYS A 229 7.31 -25.80 1.86
C LYS A 229 6.02 -26.03 2.64
N GLU A 230 5.28 -24.95 2.85
CA GLU A 230 3.99 -24.87 3.53
C GLU A 230 3.19 -23.74 2.90
N ASP A 231 1.88 -23.75 3.09
CA ASP A 231 1.01 -22.69 2.60
C ASP A 231 1.46 -21.33 3.15
N PHE A 232 1.43 -20.33 2.29
CA PHE A 232 1.90 -19.00 2.62
C PHE A 232 0.75 -18.02 2.55
N THR A 233 0.52 -17.27 3.63
CA THR A 233 -0.49 -16.21 3.67
C THR A 233 0.18 -14.85 3.68
N ILE A 234 -0.23 -13.98 2.76
CA ILE A 234 0.04 -12.55 2.86
C ILE A 234 -1.11 -11.86 3.56
N ARG A 235 -0.76 -10.87 4.39
CA ARG A 235 -1.69 -10.01 5.12
C ARG A 235 -1.37 -8.56 4.79
N PRO A 236 -2.38 -7.69 4.67
CA PRO A 236 -2.14 -6.27 4.46
C PRO A 236 -1.42 -5.70 5.68
N ALA A 237 -0.67 -4.62 5.51
CA ALA A 237 -0.33 -3.76 6.64
C ALA A 237 -1.61 -3.11 7.18
N GLU A 238 -1.67 -2.89 8.49
CA GLU A 238 -2.84 -2.29 9.16
C GLU A 238 -2.44 -0.95 9.76
N GLY A 239 -3.12 0.11 9.33
CA GLY A 239 -2.99 1.44 9.89
C GLY A 239 -3.83 1.58 11.17
N SER A 240 -3.34 2.38 12.10
CA SER A 240 -4.10 2.78 13.29
C SER A 240 -5.39 3.53 12.96
N ASP A 241 -5.43 4.20 11.81
CA ASP A 241 -6.61 4.84 11.23
C ASP A 241 -7.64 3.85 10.64
N GLY A 242 -7.29 2.56 10.54
CA GLY A 242 -8.16 1.49 10.04
C GLY A 242 -8.00 1.21 8.56
N SER A 243 -7.03 1.86 7.92
CA SER A 243 -6.65 1.55 6.56
C SER A 243 -5.86 0.23 6.49
N PHE A 244 -5.95 -0.42 5.34
CA PHE A 244 -5.24 -1.66 5.04
C PHE A 244 -4.41 -1.43 3.79
N TYR A 245 -3.17 -1.92 3.75
CA TYR A 245 -2.26 -1.58 2.66
C TYR A 245 -1.46 -2.76 2.14
N TYR A 246 -1.29 -2.78 0.82
CA TYR A 246 -0.26 -3.53 0.13
C TYR A 246 0.53 -2.63 -0.82
N LEU A 247 1.86 -2.81 -0.87
CA LEU A 247 2.63 -2.35 -2.01
C LEU A 247 2.61 -3.44 -3.08
N VAL A 248 2.14 -3.05 -4.27
CA VAL A 248 2.12 -3.90 -5.45
C VAL A 248 3.04 -3.33 -6.52
N LEU A 249 3.78 -4.21 -7.19
CA LEU A 249 4.56 -3.91 -8.37
C LEU A 249 3.91 -4.55 -9.59
N ARG A 250 4.10 -3.96 -10.77
CA ARG A 250 3.87 -4.63 -12.05
C ARG A 250 5.05 -4.38 -12.98
N ASP A 251 5.53 -5.41 -13.66
CA ASP A 251 6.65 -5.32 -14.61
C ASP A 251 6.17 -5.23 -16.08
N ALA A 252 7.12 -5.16 -17.01
CA ALA A 252 6.86 -5.07 -18.45
C ALA A 252 6.33 -6.37 -19.09
N ALA A 253 6.36 -7.49 -18.37
CA ALA A 253 5.66 -8.72 -18.75
C ALA A 253 4.24 -8.76 -18.16
N ASP A 254 3.78 -7.66 -17.57
CA ASP A 254 2.46 -7.52 -16.94
C ASP A 254 2.22 -8.55 -15.81
N ILE A 255 3.33 -8.97 -15.17
CA ILE A 255 3.28 -9.76 -13.94
C ILE A 255 3.19 -8.79 -12.77
N GLY A 256 2.16 -8.95 -11.94
CA GLY A 256 1.95 -8.21 -10.72
C GLY A 256 2.58 -8.93 -9.51
N TYR A 257 3.17 -8.21 -8.56
CA TYR A 257 3.81 -8.76 -7.37
C TYR A 257 3.43 -8.02 -6.09
N HIS A 258 3.12 -8.73 -5.01
CA HIS A 258 2.95 -8.15 -3.67
C HIS A 258 4.28 -8.11 -2.93
N GLN A 259 4.58 -7.01 -2.24
CA GLN A 259 5.69 -6.96 -1.29
C GLN A 259 5.42 -7.88 -0.09
N ILE A 260 6.40 -8.71 0.26
CA ILE A 260 6.32 -9.67 1.37
C ILE A 260 7.49 -9.57 2.34
N THR A 261 8.51 -8.79 2.01
CA THR A 261 9.65 -8.54 2.90
C THR A 261 10.20 -7.16 2.66
N TRP A 262 10.48 -6.43 3.74
CA TRP A 262 11.07 -5.11 3.73
C TRP A 262 12.56 -5.19 4.10
N SER A 263 13.37 -4.49 3.32
CA SER A 263 14.80 -4.37 3.54
C SER A 263 15.09 -3.19 4.45
N GLN A 264 16.10 -3.34 5.31
CA GLN A 264 16.60 -2.24 6.14
C GLN A 264 17.36 -1.16 5.34
N LYS A 265 17.58 -1.36 4.04
CA LYS A 265 18.41 -0.49 3.19
C LYS A 265 17.61 0.55 2.39
N GLY A 266 16.28 0.44 2.34
CA GLY A 266 15.41 1.32 1.58
C GLY A 266 14.28 0.57 0.86
N GLN A 267 13.42 1.32 0.19
CA GLN A 267 12.26 0.80 -0.55
C GLN A 267 11.97 1.60 -1.82
N LEU A 268 11.23 1.01 -2.75
CA LEU A 268 10.90 1.65 -4.03
C LEU A 268 9.92 2.81 -3.88
N ALA A 269 8.93 2.70 -2.99
CA ALA A 269 7.95 3.75 -2.73
C ALA A 269 8.63 5.10 -2.43
N GLN A 270 9.74 5.09 -1.68
CA GLN A 270 10.53 6.29 -1.35
C GLN A 270 11.20 6.97 -2.56
N ARG A 271 11.15 6.36 -3.76
CA ARG A 271 11.78 6.88 -4.97
C ARG A 271 10.81 7.71 -5.81
N VAL A 272 9.52 7.68 -5.49
CA VAL A 272 8.48 8.49 -6.12
C VAL A 272 8.06 9.59 -5.14
N PRO A 273 8.15 10.89 -5.52
CA PRO A 273 7.69 11.98 -4.65
C PRO A 273 6.20 11.86 -4.34
N ASP A 274 5.79 12.17 -3.11
CA ASP A 274 4.41 12.14 -2.62
C ASP A 274 3.75 10.74 -2.61
N PHE A 275 4.50 9.68 -2.92
CA PHE A 275 3.93 8.33 -2.95
C PHE A 275 3.81 7.78 -1.52
N PRO A 276 2.67 7.18 -1.13
CA PRO A 276 2.53 6.60 0.21
C PRO A 276 3.58 5.52 0.46
N ILE A 277 4.17 5.57 1.65
CA ILE A 277 5.16 4.60 2.11
C ILE A 277 4.58 3.83 3.28
N TRP A 278 4.72 2.51 3.25
CA TRP A 278 4.19 1.63 4.27
C TRP A 278 5.20 0.53 4.60
N GLY A 279 5.29 0.20 5.90
CA GLY A 279 5.82 -1.08 6.36
C GLY A 279 4.80 -2.20 6.19
N GLY A 280 5.10 -3.34 6.80
CA GLY A 280 4.32 -4.55 6.75
C GLY A 280 3.76 -4.93 8.13
N GLN A 281 3.94 -6.20 8.47
CA GLN A 281 3.43 -6.82 9.71
C GLN A 281 4.54 -7.09 10.73
N LYS A 282 5.75 -6.56 10.50
CA LYS A 282 6.95 -6.80 11.30
C LYS A 282 7.71 -5.48 11.47
N ALA A 283 8.68 -5.47 12.38
CA ALA A 283 9.57 -4.34 12.59
C ALA A 283 10.38 -3.99 11.32
N ASP A 284 10.07 -2.84 10.74
CA ASP A 284 10.60 -2.35 9.48
C ASP A 284 11.42 -1.07 9.64
N VAL A 285 12.22 -0.76 8.62
CA VAL A 285 12.98 0.50 8.54
C VAL A 285 12.55 1.23 7.27
N LEU A 286 11.81 2.32 7.45
CA LEU A 286 11.17 3.04 6.37
C LEU A 286 11.86 4.37 6.15
N TYR A 287 12.27 4.64 4.92
CA TYR A 287 12.87 5.92 4.57
C TYR A 287 11.89 6.73 3.74
N GLY A 288 11.80 8.02 4.04
CA GLY A 288 11.09 8.99 3.25
C GLY A 288 11.81 9.33 1.95
N TYR A 289 11.11 10.06 1.08
CA TYR A 289 11.64 10.52 -0.18
C TYR A 289 12.90 11.37 0.01
N SER A 290 13.98 10.97 -0.66
CA SER A 290 15.31 11.57 -0.53
C SER A 290 15.71 12.46 -1.73
N GLY A 291 14.79 12.70 -2.67
CA GLY A 291 15.07 13.49 -3.87
C GLY A 291 14.82 15.00 -3.69
N LYS A 292 14.83 15.75 -4.80
CA LYS A 292 14.78 17.23 -4.80
C LYS A 292 13.39 17.83 -5.04
N ALA A 293 12.33 17.01 -5.03
CA ALA A 293 10.98 17.48 -5.29
C ALA A 293 10.52 18.50 -4.24
N LYS A 294 9.72 19.47 -4.69
CA LYS A 294 8.84 20.23 -3.80
C LYS A 294 7.63 19.33 -3.56
N SER A 295 7.33 19.07 -2.31
CA SER A 295 6.28 18.16 -1.87
C SER A 295 5.46 18.88 -0.81
N GLU A 296 4.15 18.65 -0.81
CA GLU A 296 3.21 19.36 0.06
C GLU A 296 3.23 18.76 1.46
N ARG A 297 3.04 17.43 1.59
CA ARG A 297 3.36 16.58 2.75
C ARG A 297 3.42 15.12 2.28
N ASN A 298 4.42 14.37 2.71
CA ASN A 298 4.52 12.92 2.39
C ASN A 298 3.97 12.10 3.56
N ILE A 299 3.55 10.87 3.30
CA ILE A 299 2.97 9.98 4.30
C ILE A 299 3.85 8.73 4.46
N ILE A 300 4.15 8.37 5.70
CA ILE A 300 4.81 7.10 6.06
C ILE A 300 3.99 6.42 7.16
N HIS A 301 3.60 5.17 6.94
CA HIS A 301 3.00 4.28 7.93
C HIS A 301 3.95 3.14 8.29
N GLY A 302 4.11 2.87 9.59
CA GLY A 302 4.85 1.72 10.11
C GLY A 302 4.13 0.41 9.80
N GLY A 303 2.81 0.39 9.97
CA GLY A 303 2.02 -0.84 9.96
C GLY A 303 2.06 -1.51 11.33
N ALA A 304 2.30 -2.82 11.36
CA ALA A 304 2.47 -3.53 12.63
C ALA A 304 3.94 -3.87 12.86
N GLY A 305 4.42 -3.75 14.10
CA GLY A 305 5.81 -4.00 14.43
C GLY A 305 6.42 -2.87 15.25
N ASN A 306 7.70 -2.98 15.58
CA ASN A 306 8.42 -1.86 16.21
C ASN A 306 9.25 -1.18 15.12
N ASP A 307 8.70 -0.17 14.48
CA ASP A 307 9.19 0.39 13.24
C ASP A 307 10.13 1.57 13.48
N ARG A 308 11.03 1.78 12.51
CA ARG A 308 11.91 2.94 12.47
C ARG A 308 11.65 3.75 11.22
N LEU A 309 11.06 4.92 11.41
CA LEU A 309 10.66 5.85 10.36
C LEU A 309 11.72 6.96 10.20
N ILE A 310 12.24 7.13 8.99
CA ILE A 310 13.34 8.04 8.66
C ILE A 310 12.88 8.97 7.51
N PRO A 311 12.07 10.01 7.80
CA PRO A 311 11.39 10.82 6.78
C PRO A 311 12.30 11.65 5.87
N GLY A 312 13.55 11.92 6.25
CA GLY A 312 14.35 12.90 5.50
C GLY A 312 13.88 14.34 5.77
N SER A 313 14.17 15.28 4.85
CA SER A 313 14.11 16.73 5.14
C SER A 313 12.83 17.46 4.75
N LEU A 314 11.86 16.78 4.12
CA LEU A 314 10.57 17.37 3.77
C LEU A 314 9.63 17.37 5.00
N SER A 315 8.44 17.94 4.86
CA SER A 315 7.37 17.77 5.84
C SER A 315 6.68 16.43 5.64
N TYR A 316 6.30 15.77 6.73
CA TYR A 316 5.69 14.45 6.73
C TYR A 316 4.57 14.31 7.75
N ASP A 317 3.58 13.50 7.39
CA ASP A 317 2.68 12.85 8.33
C ASP A 317 3.20 11.41 8.55
N LEU A 318 3.55 11.09 9.80
CA LEU A 318 4.25 9.87 10.19
C LEU A 318 3.38 9.11 11.15
N TRP A 319 3.04 7.89 10.78
CA TRP A 319 2.21 7.00 11.55
C TRP A 319 3.08 5.83 12.00
N GLY A 320 3.36 5.72 13.30
CA GLY A 320 4.03 4.53 13.84
C GLY A 320 3.12 3.31 13.79
N ASP A 321 1.81 3.54 13.95
CA ASP A 321 0.77 2.53 13.96
C ASP A 321 0.90 1.55 15.13
N ALA A 322 0.89 0.24 14.89
CA ALA A 322 0.79 -0.75 15.95
C ALA A 322 2.18 -1.23 16.41
N GLY A 323 2.67 -0.69 17.52
CA GLY A 323 3.83 -1.26 18.21
C GLY A 323 4.57 -0.26 19.08
N LYS A 324 5.90 -0.21 18.93
CA LYS A 324 6.79 0.72 19.65
C LYS A 324 7.74 1.36 18.65
N ASP A 325 7.32 2.48 18.13
CA ASP A 325 7.85 3.06 16.93
C ASP A 325 8.78 4.24 17.24
N VAL A 326 9.75 4.41 16.33
CA VAL A 326 10.80 5.39 16.45
C VAL A 326 10.87 6.22 15.19
N VAL A 327 10.58 7.52 15.31
CA VAL A 327 10.90 8.48 14.25
C VAL A 327 12.30 9.03 14.47
N GLU A 328 13.15 8.95 13.45
CA GLU A 328 14.49 9.53 13.44
C GLU A 328 14.59 10.65 12.40
N LEU A 329 14.55 11.89 12.89
CA LEU A 329 14.70 13.06 12.04
C LEU A 329 16.15 13.17 11.51
N PRO A 330 16.37 13.87 10.39
CA PRO A 330 17.70 14.05 9.82
C PRO A 330 18.71 14.54 10.86
N LYS A 331 19.96 14.06 10.77
CA LYS A 331 21.03 14.46 11.71
C LYS A 331 21.25 15.97 11.83
N ALA A 332 20.93 16.73 10.78
CA ALA A 332 21.03 18.18 10.74
C ALA A 332 19.82 18.91 11.36
N ALA A 333 18.78 18.20 11.79
CA ALA A 333 17.62 18.75 12.46
C ALA A 333 18.01 19.34 13.82
N LYS A 334 17.56 20.55 14.08
CA LYS A 334 17.78 21.30 15.32
C LYS A 334 16.59 22.20 15.61
N ASP A 335 16.64 22.91 16.72
CA ASP A 335 15.63 23.90 17.12
C ASP A 335 14.21 23.29 17.16
N LEU A 336 14.09 22.09 17.75
CA LEU A 336 12.82 21.40 17.93
C LEU A 336 11.83 22.27 18.70
N LYS A 337 10.62 22.42 18.14
CA LYS A 337 9.48 23.07 18.78
C LYS A 337 8.25 22.20 18.62
N VAL A 338 7.54 21.95 19.71
CA VAL A 338 6.19 21.36 19.66
C VAL A 338 5.22 22.44 19.19
N ILE A 339 4.42 22.12 18.20
CA ILE A 339 3.38 22.99 17.63
C ILE A 339 2.03 22.64 18.25
N ASP A 340 1.71 21.35 18.27
CA ASP A 340 0.46 20.81 18.80
C ASP A 340 0.69 19.40 19.40
N SER A 341 -0.19 18.98 20.31
CA SER A 341 -0.13 17.67 20.96
C SER A 341 -1.53 17.27 21.48
N SER A 342 -1.89 15.99 21.33
CA SER A 342 -3.12 15.42 21.90
C SER A 342 -3.09 15.31 23.44
N GLY A 343 -1.93 15.56 24.07
CA GLY A 343 -1.74 15.49 25.52
C GLY A 343 -1.54 14.07 26.06
N ASP A 344 -1.98 13.04 25.35
CA ASP A 344 -1.70 11.63 25.64
C ASP A 344 -0.52 11.07 24.81
N GLY A 345 0.07 11.90 23.93
CA GLY A 345 1.21 11.55 23.09
C GLY A 345 0.85 10.71 21.85
N THR A 346 -0.43 10.42 21.60
CA THR A 346 -0.88 9.71 20.38
C THR A 346 -0.75 10.57 19.14
N MET A 347 -0.81 11.90 19.26
CA MET A 347 -0.47 12.83 18.21
C MET A 347 0.43 13.93 18.76
N VAL A 348 1.55 14.18 18.08
CA VAL A 348 2.43 15.33 18.35
C VAL A 348 2.86 15.95 17.03
N GLU A 349 2.59 17.23 16.83
CA GLU A 349 3.12 18.00 15.71
C GLU A 349 4.36 18.79 16.15
N VAL A 350 5.47 18.62 15.43
CA VAL A 350 6.72 19.31 15.73
C VAL A 350 7.28 20.04 14.52
N SER A 351 7.96 21.15 14.76
CA SER A 351 8.83 21.79 13.76
C SER A 351 10.29 21.72 14.16
N VAL A 352 11.15 21.58 13.15
CA VAL A 352 12.62 21.65 13.28
C VAL A 352 13.21 22.49 12.16
N LYS A 353 14.40 23.04 12.41
CA LYS A 353 15.24 23.63 11.37
C LYS A 353 16.16 22.57 10.78
N ILE A 354 16.13 22.43 9.45
CA ILE A 354 17.03 21.58 8.67
C ILE A 354 17.71 22.47 7.63
N GLY A 355 18.98 22.81 7.88
CA GLY A 355 19.67 23.84 7.12
C GLY A 355 18.98 25.21 7.29
N LYS A 356 18.52 25.79 6.18
CA LYS A 356 17.77 27.07 6.19
C LYS A 356 16.24 26.90 6.23
N LYS A 357 15.75 25.67 6.05
CA LYS A 357 14.31 25.37 5.98
C LYS A 357 13.76 25.02 7.35
N THR A 358 12.51 25.40 7.60
CA THR A 358 11.71 24.78 8.65
C THR A 358 10.95 23.62 8.01
N SER A 359 10.98 22.46 8.65
CA SER A 359 10.17 21.30 8.26
C SER A 359 9.26 20.95 9.43
N THR A 360 8.03 20.54 9.11
CA THR A 360 7.01 20.14 10.09
C THR A 360 6.77 18.65 9.97
N TYR A 361 6.65 17.97 11.11
CA TYR A 361 6.40 16.54 11.20
C TYR A 361 5.21 16.32 12.13
N THR A 362 4.16 15.69 11.62
CA THR A 362 3.05 15.17 12.41
C THR A 362 3.38 13.74 12.78
N LEU A 363 3.42 13.43 14.08
CA LEU A 363 3.71 12.10 14.62
C LEU A 363 2.41 11.53 15.17
N ASN A 364 1.90 10.45 14.58
CA ASN A 364 0.70 9.75 15.01
C ASN A 364 1.10 8.35 15.48
N TYR A 365 0.73 7.98 16.71
CA TYR A 365 1.05 6.69 17.31
C TYR A 365 2.55 6.34 17.21
N VAL A 366 3.41 7.29 17.58
CA VAL A 366 4.86 7.10 17.64
C VAL A 366 5.28 7.25 19.09
N GLU A 367 6.03 6.30 19.65
CA GLU A 367 6.46 6.35 21.05
C GLU A 367 7.70 7.21 21.25
N THR A 368 8.59 7.23 20.26
CA THR A 368 9.92 7.83 20.40
C THR A 368 10.28 8.73 19.21
N LEU A 369 10.66 9.97 19.52
CA LEU A 369 11.24 10.92 18.55
C LEU A 369 12.74 11.09 18.82
N LYS A 370 13.57 10.93 17.78
CA LYS A 370 15.01 11.22 17.80
C LYS A 370 15.34 12.45 16.97
N VAL A 371 16.02 13.42 17.60
CA VAL A 371 16.49 14.65 16.96
C VAL A 371 17.98 14.84 17.25
N GLY A 372 18.81 14.60 16.24
CA GLY A 372 20.26 14.59 16.41
C GLY A 372 20.70 13.50 17.41
N LYS A 373 21.25 13.90 18.56
CA LYS A 373 21.65 12.98 19.65
C LYS A 373 20.61 12.87 20.77
N LYS A 374 19.53 13.66 20.71
CA LYS A 374 18.50 13.70 21.74
C LYS A 374 17.39 12.72 21.39
N THR A 375 16.85 12.07 22.41
CA THR A 375 15.70 11.16 22.32
C THR A 375 14.61 11.69 23.22
N TYR A 376 13.40 11.75 22.71
CA TYR A 376 12.20 12.25 23.38
C TYR A 376 11.15 11.14 23.35
N LYS A 377 10.44 10.97 24.46
CA LYS A 377 9.16 10.25 24.43
C LYS A 377 8.10 11.23 23.97
N THR A 378 7.22 10.82 23.07
CA THR A 378 6.14 11.67 22.58
C THR A 378 5.14 12.05 23.67
N THR A 379 4.95 11.20 24.68
CA THR A 379 4.14 11.52 25.87
C THR A 379 4.71 12.65 26.74
N ASP A 380 5.98 13.01 26.55
CA ASP A 380 6.67 14.07 27.30
C ASP A 380 6.78 15.37 26.48
N LEU A 381 6.23 15.39 25.26
CA LEU A 381 6.22 16.52 24.32
C LEU A 381 4.83 17.17 24.29
#